data_AF-A0A7S1USI4-F1
#
_entry.id   AF-A0A7S1USI4-F1
#
_cell.length_a   1.000
_cell.length_b   1.000
_cell.length_c   1.000
_cell.angle_alpha   90.00
_cell.angle_beta   90.00
_cell.angle_gamma   90.00
#
_symmetry.space_group_name_H-M   'P 1'
#
loop_
_entity.id
_entity.type
_entity.pdbx_description
1 polymer ?
#
loop_
_entity_poly.entity_id
_entity_poly.type
_entity_poly.pdbx_seq_one_letter_code
_entity_poly.pdbx_strand_id
1 'polypeptide(L)'
;FSFSKIWIYLSKLFVRRKDLTSARKLLGRAIGVCGKEKIFVEYIALELALGEVDRCRSLYNNYLKAMPYNCKAWLKYAELESSVGEAERCRAIFELAVSQQTLDMPELLWKGYIDFEMEEGEGNKARELYQRLLEKTGHVKVWISFAQFEGSEIGKGAAEARSIFEKAYGRLRDEKDERVLLLDAWRVFEKAKGDAASVQKVESKMPRRVKRKRMRTDENGTELGWEEYFDYHFPDDQDASASNLKILEMAAKWKKQQAAMDEDDSDDDSDDE
;
A
#
# COMPACT_ATOMS: atom_id res chain seq x y z
N PHE A 1 -32.40 19.28 2.74
CA PHE A 1 -32.93 18.49 3.87
C PHE A 1 -32.98 17.00 3.51
N SER A 2 -32.28 16.14 4.25
CA SER A 2 -32.13 14.72 3.88
C SER A 2 -33.36 13.90 4.28
N PHE A 3 -34.32 13.74 3.36
CA PHE A 3 -35.49 12.86 3.50
C PHE A 3 -35.12 11.40 3.82
N SER A 4 -33.88 10.96 3.58
CA SER A 4 -33.40 9.61 3.88
C SER A 4 -33.63 9.18 5.33
N LYS A 5 -33.46 10.08 6.31
CA LYS A 5 -33.70 9.75 7.72
C LYS A 5 -35.18 9.43 7.98
N ILE A 6 -36.09 10.16 7.34
CA ILE A 6 -37.55 9.95 7.50
C ILE A 6 -37.94 8.56 6.97
N TRP A 7 -37.43 8.18 5.80
CA TRP A 7 -37.68 6.84 5.23
C TRP A 7 -37.16 5.72 6.14
N ILE A 8 -35.98 5.91 6.75
CA ILE A 8 -35.39 4.94 7.70
C ILE A 8 -36.22 4.86 9.00
N TYR A 9 -36.69 5.98 9.53
CA TYR A 9 -37.55 5.95 10.73
C TYR A 9 -38.91 5.31 10.44
N LEU A 10 -39.47 5.58 9.26
CA LEU A 10 -40.75 4.99 8.85
C LEU A 10 -40.62 3.49 8.61
N SER A 11 -39.52 3.01 8.01
CA SER A 11 -39.27 1.57 7.87
C SER A 11 -39.15 0.88 9.23
N LYS A 12 -38.41 1.48 10.18
CA LYS A 12 -38.32 0.98 11.56
C LYS A 12 -39.68 0.93 12.27
N LEU A 13 -40.57 1.88 11.99
CA LEU A 13 -41.95 1.85 12.51
C LEU A 13 -42.75 0.68 11.93
N PHE A 14 -42.65 0.42 10.61
CA PHE A 14 -43.33 -0.73 9.99
C PHE A 14 -42.80 -2.07 10.50
N VAL A 15 -41.50 -2.19 10.73
CA VAL A 15 -40.90 -3.37 11.38
C VAL A 15 -41.48 -3.58 12.78
N ARG A 16 -41.62 -2.52 13.59
CA ARG A 16 -42.27 -2.60 14.91
C ARG A 16 -43.73 -3.02 14.84
N ARG A 17 -44.44 -2.59 13.79
CA ARG A 17 -45.82 -3.00 13.49
C ARG A 17 -45.92 -4.40 12.88
N LYS A 18 -44.80 -5.10 12.67
CA LYS A 18 -44.69 -6.40 12.00
C LYS A 18 -45.19 -6.42 10.55
N ASP A 19 -45.34 -5.25 9.92
CA ASP A 19 -45.73 -5.14 8.52
C ASP A 19 -44.49 -5.07 7.62
N LEU A 20 -43.94 -6.25 7.31
CA LEU A 20 -42.74 -6.38 6.48
C LEU A 20 -42.99 -6.03 5.01
N THR A 21 -44.21 -6.25 4.52
CA THR A 21 -44.57 -6.01 3.12
C THR A 21 -44.59 -4.52 2.83
N SER A 22 -45.23 -3.72 3.71
CA SER A 22 -45.23 -2.28 3.58
C SER A 22 -43.83 -1.70 3.80
N ALA A 23 -43.05 -2.24 4.74
CA ALA A 23 -41.67 -1.83 4.95
C ALA A 23 -40.81 -1.99 3.68
N ARG A 24 -40.91 -3.15 3.02
CA ARG A 24 -40.19 -3.45 1.76
C ARG A 24 -40.60 -2.54 0.61
N LYS A 25 -41.92 -2.36 0.39
CA LYS A 25 -42.43 -1.45 -0.65
C LYS A 25 -41.97 -0.02 -0.42
N LEU A 26 -41.97 0.41 0.85
CA LEU A 26 -41.51 1.73 1.24
C LEU A 26 -40.01 1.92 0.95
N LEU A 27 -39.17 0.97 1.36
CA LEU A 27 -37.73 1.03 1.12
C LEU A 27 -37.38 0.95 -0.37
N GLY A 28 -38.10 0.14 -1.15
CA GLY A 28 -37.98 0.11 -2.61
C GLY A 28 -38.32 1.47 -3.25
N ARG A 29 -39.41 2.12 -2.81
CA ARG A 29 -39.76 3.47 -3.26
C ARG A 29 -38.71 4.51 -2.82
N ALA A 30 -38.19 4.37 -1.61
CA ALA A 30 -37.17 5.27 -1.07
C ALA A 30 -35.86 5.19 -1.87
N ILE A 31 -35.48 4.01 -2.35
CA ILE A 31 -34.34 3.83 -3.26
C ILE A 31 -34.56 4.60 -4.56
N GLY A 32 -35.72 4.46 -5.21
CA GLY A 32 -36.02 5.16 -6.46
C GLY A 32 -36.08 6.68 -6.33
N VAL A 33 -36.53 7.20 -5.18
CA VAL A 33 -36.72 8.65 -4.97
C VAL A 33 -35.46 9.34 -4.46
N CYS A 34 -34.71 8.71 -3.55
CA CYS A 34 -33.56 9.35 -2.89
C CYS A 34 -32.21 8.78 -3.32
N GLY A 35 -32.13 7.53 -3.80
CA GLY A 35 -30.89 6.93 -4.34
C GLY A 35 -29.66 7.00 -3.43
N LYS A 36 -29.83 7.17 -2.11
CA LYS A 36 -28.71 7.37 -1.17
C LYS A 36 -28.20 6.04 -0.62
N GLU A 37 -26.88 5.92 -0.51
CA GLU A 37 -26.17 4.79 0.11
C GLU A 37 -26.79 4.36 1.46
N LYS A 38 -27.12 5.32 2.33
CA LYS A 38 -27.69 5.01 3.65
C LYS A 38 -29.00 4.22 3.59
N ILE A 39 -29.81 4.40 2.55
CA ILE A 39 -31.09 3.67 2.40
C ILE A 39 -30.81 2.22 1.98
N PHE A 40 -29.84 2.01 1.08
CA PHE A 40 -29.41 0.66 0.70
C PHE A 40 -28.87 -0.10 1.90
N VAL A 41 -27.97 0.52 2.68
CA VAL A 41 -27.38 -0.12 3.87
C VAL A 41 -28.44 -0.51 4.89
N GLU A 42 -29.42 0.36 5.19
CA GLU A 42 -30.49 0.03 6.14
C GLU A 42 -31.47 -1.02 5.59
N TYR A 43 -31.73 -1.04 4.28
CA TYR A 43 -32.59 -2.06 3.68
C TYR A 43 -31.92 -3.43 3.68
N ILE A 44 -30.63 -3.49 3.34
CA ILE A 44 -29.84 -4.71 3.40
C ILE A 44 -29.74 -5.21 4.85
N ALA A 45 -29.47 -4.33 5.81
CA ALA A 45 -29.43 -4.71 7.22
C ALA A 45 -30.76 -5.29 7.72
N LEU A 46 -31.88 -4.76 7.21
CA LEU A 46 -33.22 -5.29 7.51
C LEU A 46 -33.43 -6.67 6.90
N GLU A 47 -33.09 -6.89 5.63
CA GLU A 47 -33.24 -8.21 5.00
C GLU A 47 -32.28 -9.25 5.59
N LEU A 48 -31.08 -8.83 6.00
CA LEU A 48 -30.11 -9.68 6.71
C LEU A 48 -30.64 -10.11 8.09
N ALA A 49 -31.28 -9.19 8.82
CA ALA A 49 -31.97 -9.54 10.08
C ALA A 49 -33.16 -10.48 9.88
N LEU A 50 -33.73 -10.54 8.67
CA LEU A 50 -34.79 -11.48 8.31
C LEU A 50 -34.26 -12.81 7.75
N GLY A 51 -32.95 -12.92 7.46
CA GLY A 51 -32.32 -14.12 6.91
C GLY A 51 -32.54 -14.33 5.40
N GLU A 52 -33.05 -13.32 4.68
CA GLU A 52 -33.41 -13.43 3.26
C GLU A 52 -32.20 -13.10 2.36
N VAL A 53 -31.29 -14.06 2.22
CA VAL A 53 -30.01 -13.88 1.50
C VAL A 53 -30.21 -13.55 0.01
N ASP A 54 -31.13 -14.22 -0.68
CA ASP A 54 -31.36 -14.00 -2.12
C ASP A 54 -31.89 -12.59 -2.44
N ARG A 55 -32.65 -12.02 -1.51
CA ARG A 55 -33.07 -10.62 -1.61
C ARG A 55 -31.90 -9.69 -1.35
N CYS A 56 -31.06 -9.98 -0.35
CA CYS A 56 -29.84 -9.22 -0.10
C CYS A 56 -28.95 -9.18 -1.35
N ARG A 57 -28.77 -10.31 -2.05
CA ARG A 57 -28.04 -10.38 -3.34
C ARG A 57 -28.63 -9.47 -4.41
N SER A 58 -29.95 -9.54 -4.60
CA SER A 58 -30.64 -8.69 -5.56
C SER A 58 -30.50 -7.21 -5.23
N LEU A 59 -30.53 -6.86 -3.93
CA LEU A 59 -30.34 -5.49 -3.45
C LEU A 59 -28.91 -5.00 -3.62
N TYR A 60 -27.91 -5.83 -3.33
CA TYR A 60 -26.51 -5.49 -3.58
C TYR A 60 -26.24 -5.30 -5.08
N ASN A 61 -26.75 -6.17 -5.95
CA ASN A 61 -26.64 -5.98 -7.40
C ASN A 61 -27.26 -4.65 -7.86
N ASN A 62 -28.43 -4.30 -7.35
CA ASN A 62 -29.06 -3.00 -7.65
C ASN A 62 -28.28 -1.82 -7.06
N TYR A 63 -27.68 -2.00 -5.88
CA TYR A 63 -26.87 -0.99 -5.23
C TYR A 63 -25.58 -0.71 -6.03
N LEU A 64 -24.92 -1.76 -6.50
CA LEU A 64 -23.72 -1.68 -7.33
C LEU A 64 -24.01 -1.10 -8.72
N LYS A 65 -25.16 -1.42 -9.33
CA LYS A 65 -25.62 -0.76 -10.56
C LYS A 65 -25.84 0.74 -10.37
N ALA A 66 -26.38 1.15 -9.21
CA ALA A 66 -26.64 2.54 -8.93
C ALA A 66 -25.36 3.32 -8.59
N MET A 67 -24.42 2.70 -7.86
CA MET A 67 -23.19 3.34 -7.37
C MET A 67 -21.97 2.42 -7.55
N PRO A 68 -21.44 2.29 -8.79
CA PRO A 68 -20.31 1.39 -9.07
C PRO A 68 -18.99 1.79 -8.38
N TYR A 69 -18.83 3.08 -8.09
CA TYR A 69 -17.61 3.68 -7.51
C TYR A 69 -17.45 3.41 -6.01
N ASN A 70 -18.47 2.88 -5.33
CA ASN A 70 -18.42 2.73 -3.87
C ASN A 70 -17.73 1.43 -3.44
N CYS A 71 -16.44 1.51 -3.10
CA CYS A 71 -15.64 0.38 -2.61
C CYS A 71 -16.21 -0.31 -1.35
N LYS A 72 -16.87 0.44 -0.45
CA LYS A 72 -17.46 -0.14 0.77
C LYS A 72 -18.65 -1.04 0.45
N ALA A 73 -19.37 -0.75 -0.62
CA ALA A 73 -20.48 -1.58 -1.08
C ALA A 73 -19.97 -2.94 -1.58
N TRP A 74 -18.88 -2.94 -2.35
CA TRP A 74 -18.22 -4.15 -2.84
C TRP A 74 -17.73 -5.03 -1.67
N LEU A 75 -17.04 -4.43 -0.69
CA LEU A 75 -16.57 -5.16 0.49
C LEU A 75 -17.72 -5.79 1.28
N LYS A 76 -18.77 -5.03 1.59
CA LYS A 76 -19.93 -5.56 2.32
C LYS A 76 -20.67 -6.66 1.56
N TYR A 77 -20.66 -6.63 0.23
CA TYR A 77 -21.24 -7.69 -0.58
C TYR A 77 -20.40 -8.96 -0.53
N ALA A 78 -19.07 -8.82 -0.59
CA ALA A 78 -18.15 -9.93 -0.41
C ALA A 78 -18.22 -10.54 1.01
N GLU A 79 -18.27 -9.71 2.05
CA GLU A 79 -18.50 -10.14 3.45
C GLU A 79 -19.80 -10.94 3.59
N LEU A 80 -20.87 -10.53 2.90
CA LEU A 80 -22.12 -11.29 2.89
C LEU A 80 -21.92 -12.68 2.28
N GLU A 81 -21.35 -12.80 1.08
CA GLU A 81 -21.17 -14.10 0.43
C GLU A 81 -20.18 -15.00 1.20
N SER A 82 -19.14 -14.42 1.81
CA SER A 82 -18.26 -15.12 2.74
C SER A 82 -19.03 -15.67 3.94
N SER A 83 -19.93 -14.87 4.55
CA SER A 83 -20.78 -15.34 5.67
C SER A 83 -21.75 -16.45 5.28
N VAL A 84 -22.11 -16.55 4.00
CA VAL A 84 -22.98 -17.61 3.46
C VAL A 84 -22.18 -18.87 3.10
N GLY A 85 -20.85 -18.77 3.01
CA GLY A 85 -19.94 -19.87 2.64
C GLY A 85 -19.75 -20.06 1.13
N GLU A 86 -20.17 -19.10 0.31
CA GLU A 86 -20.09 -19.16 -1.15
C GLU A 86 -18.80 -18.49 -1.65
N ALA A 87 -17.66 -19.14 -1.40
CA ALA A 87 -16.34 -18.59 -1.69
C ALA A 87 -16.11 -18.28 -3.19
N GLU A 88 -16.63 -19.11 -4.10
CA GLU A 88 -16.50 -18.89 -5.54
C GLU A 88 -17.22 -17.61 -6.01
N ARG A 89 -18.40 -17.33 -5.45
CA ARG A 89 -19.14 -16.11 -5.75
C ARG A 89 -18.46 -14.89 -5.16
N CYS A 90 -17.94 -15.01 -3.94
CA CYS A 90 -17.14 -13.97 -3.31
C CYS A 90 -15.95 -13.55 -4.20
N ARG A 91 -15.20 -14.53 -4.71
CA ARG A 91 -14.10 -14.30 -5.67
C ARG A 91 -14.56 -13.61 -6.94
N ALA A 92 -15.67 -14.07 -7.54
CA ALA A 92 -16.21 -13.44 -8.74
C ALA A 92 -16.60 -11.97 -8.50
N ILE A 93 -17.13 -11.65 -7.32
CA ILE A 93 -17.45 -10.26 -6.92
C ILE A 93 -16.17 -9.44 -6.78
N PHE A 94 -15.13 -9.98 -6.14
CA PHE A 94 -13.84 -9.29 -6.01
C PHE A 94 -13.16 -9.05 -7.35
N GLU A 95 -13.12 -10.05 -8.24
CA GLU A 95 -12.58 -9.89 -9.60
C GLU A 95 -13.36 -8.85 -10.40
N LEU A 96 -14.69 -8.88 -10.31
CA LEU A 96 -15.53 -7.88 -10.96
C LEU A 96 -15.29 -6.49 -10.39
N ALA A 97 -15.09 -6.36 -9.08
CA ALA A 97 -14.72 -5.09 -8.45
C ALA A 97 -13.34 -4.61 -8.94
N VAL A 98 -12.31 -5.47 -8.95
CA VAL A 98 -10.96 -5.14 -9.45
C VAL A 98 -10.96 -4.72 -10.93
N SER A 99 -11.89 -5.24 -11.73
CA SER A 99 -12.06 -4.86 -13.14
C SER A 99 -12.62 -3.44 -13.33
N GLN A 100 -13.27 -2.86 -12.31
CA GLN A 100 -13.85 -1.52 -12.40
C GLN A 100 -12.75 -0.44 -12.33
N GLN A 101 -12.69 0.40 -13.35
CA GLN A 101 -11.67 1.46 -13.49
C GLN A 101 -11.94 2.72 -12.64
N THR A 102 -13.14 2.85 -12.06
CA THR A 102 -13.63 4.08 -11.40
C THR A 102 -13.60 4.03 -9.87
N LEU A 103 -12.93 3.03 -9.29
CA LEU A 103 -12.93 2.81 -7.84
C LEU A 103 -12.06 3.84 -7.12
N ASP A 104 -12.72 4.65 -6.30
CA ASP A 104 -12.10 5.58 -5.37
C ASP A 104 -11.59 4.76 -4.16
N MET A 105 -10.27 4.62 -4.05
CA MET A 105 -9.52 3.74 -3.15
C MET A 105 -9.44 2.24 -3.52
N PRO A 106 -8.63 1.89 -4.52
CA PRO A 106 -8.29 0.50 -4.83
C PRO A 106 -7.67 -0.26 -3.64
N GLU A 107 -6.85 0.40 -2.82
CA GLU A 107 -6.08 -0.23 -1.74
C GLU A 107 -6.96 -1.01 -0.73
N LEU A 108 -8.11 -0.43 -0.37
CA LEU A 108 -9.01 -1.03 0.62
C LEU A 108 -9.63 -2.33 0.08
N LEU A 109 -10.00 -2.35 -1.20
CA LEU A 109 -10.58 -3.51 -1.87
C LEU A 109 -9.55 -4.62 -2.02
N TRP A 110 -8.34 -4.29 -2.47
CA TRP A 110 -7.24 -5.26 -2.58
C TRP A 110 -6.88 -5.87 -1.24
N LYS A 111 -6.79 -5.05 -0.18
CA LYS A 111 -6.58 -5.54 1.17
C LYS A 111 -7.69 -6.52 1.58
N GLY A 112 -8.96 -6.15 1.39
CA GLY A 112 -10.08 -7.02 1.73
C GLY A 112 -10.08 -8.33 0.93
N TYR A 113 -9.68 -8.31 -0.34
CA TYR A 113 -9.58 -9.53 -1.15
C TYR A 113 -8.45 -10.44 -0.67
N ILE A 114 -7.30 -9.87 -0.32
CA ILE A 114 -6.17 -10.62 0.23
C ILE A 114 -6.53 -11.21 1.60
N ASP A 115 -7.15 -10.42 2.49
CA ASP A 115 -7.62 -10.87 3.80
C ASP A 115 -8.60 -12.06 3.65
N PHE A 116 -9.51 -12.00 2.67
CA PHE A 116 -10.41 -13.10 2.35
C PHE A 116 -9.69 -14.38 1.87
N GLU A 117 -8.75 -14.28 0.93
CA GLU A 117 -8.01 -15.48 0.47
C GLU A 117 -7.09 -16.05 1.57
N MET A 118 -6.62 -15.21 2.49
CA MET A 118 -5.90 -15.68 3.68
C MET A 118 -6.83 -16.45 4.63
N GLU A 119 -8.06 -15.98 4.85
CA GLU A 119 -9.06 -16.70 5.68
C GLU A 119 -9.47 -18.05 5.07
N GLU A 120 -9.60 -18.12 3.75
CA GLU A 120 -9.90 -19.37 3.02
C GLU A 120 -8.70 -20.33 2.94
N GLY A 121 -7.50 -19.89 3.31
CA GLY A 121 -6.27 -20.71 3.31
C GLY A 121 -5.65 -20.91 1.92
N GLU A 122 -6.08 -20.16 0.91
CA GLU A 122 -5.67 -20.32 -0.49
C GLU A 122 -4.44 -19.46 -0.82
N GLY A 123 -3.31 -19.80 -0.18
CA GLY A 123 -2.10 -19.00 -0.23
C GLY A 123 -1.51 -18.78 -1.64
N ASN A 124 -1.78 -19.68 -2.59
CA ASN A 124 -1.33 -19.51 -3.97
C ASN A 124 -2.05 -18.36 -4.69
N LYS A 125 -3.37 -18.25 -4.51
CA LYS A 125 -4.17 -17.17 -5.10
C LYS A 125 -3.80 -15.83 -4.45
N ALA A 126 -3.66 -15.81 -3.13
CA ALA A 126 -3.19 -14.61 -2.41
C ALA A 126 -1.85 -14.09 -2.96
N ARG A 127 -0.90 -14.98 -3.28
CA ARG A 127 0.38 -14.61 -3.90
C ARG A 127 0.21 -13.98 -5.28
N GLU A 128 -0.63 -14.54 -6.14
CA GLU A 128 -0.94 -13.96 -7.44
C GLU A 128 -1.56 -12.56 -7.30
N LEU A 129 -2.45 -12.38 -6.31
CA LEU A 129 -3.04 -11.08 -6.01
C LEU A 129 -1.99 -10.06 -5.56
N TYR A 130 -1.06 -10.46 -4.68
CA TYR A 130 0.06 -9.59 -4.28
C TYR A 130 0.95 -9.22 -5.46
N GLN A 131 1.25 -10.14 -6.37
CA GLN A 131 2.03 -9.84 -7.58
C GLN A 131 1.32 -8.83 -8.48
N ARG A 132 0.03 -9.03 -8.77
CA ARG A 132 -0.79 -8.08 -9.53
C ARG A 132 -0.87 -6.71 -8.84
N LEU A 133 -0.98 -6.70 -7.51
CA LEU A 133 -1.01 -5.46 -6.73
C LEU A 133 0.34 -4.72 -6.79
N LEU A 134 1.47 -5.44 -6.73
CA LEU A 134 2.81 -4.87 -6.86
C LEU A 134 3.10 -4.32 -8.26
N GLU A 135 2.55 -4.96 -9.30
CA GLU A 135 2.63 -4.45 -10.68
C GLU A 135 1.85 -3.14 -10.85
N LYS A 136 0.67 -3.03 -10.22
CA LYS A 136 -0.15 -1.82 -10.26
C LYS A 136 0.35 -0.71 -9.33
N THR A 137 0.79 -1.09 -8.14
CA THR A 137 1.15 -0.17 -7.05
C THR A 137 2.50 -0.58 -6.46
N GLY A 138 3.52 0.25 -6.65
CA GLY A 138 4.87 0.00 -6.17
C GLY A 138 5.10 0.29 -4.68
N HIS A 139 4.04 0.54 -3.91
CA HIS A 139 4.13 1.07 -2.55
C HIS A 139 4.77 0.10 -1.54
N VAL A 140 5.60 0.62 -0.63
CA VAL A 140 6.28 -0.14 0.44
C VAL A 140 5.34 -1.02 1.25
N LYS A 141 4.15 -0.50 1.58
CA LYS A 141 3.20 -1.20 2.44
C LYS A 141 2.75 -2.52 1.84
N VAL A 142 2.67 -2.60 0.51
CA VAL A 142 2.34 -3.83 -0.21
C VAL A 142 3.50 -4.83 -0.11
N TRP A 143 4.75 -4.38 -0.27
CA TRP A 143 5.93 -5.23 -0.08
C TRP A 143 6.04 -5.78 1.34
N ILE A 144 5.79 -4.95 2.35
CA ILE A 144 5.82 -5.36 3.76
C ILE A 144 4.73 -6.40 4.04
N SER A 145 3.50 -6.15 3.60
CA SER A 145 2.39 -7.10 3.79
C SER A 145 2.62 -8.41 3.04
N PHE A 146 3.16 -8.36 1.82
CA PHE A 146 3.50 -9.57 1.06
C PHE A 146 4.57 -10.42 1.76
N ALA A 147 5.61 -9.79 2.30
CA ALA A 147 6.65 -10.51 3.03
C ALA A 147 6.15 -11.07 4.36
N GLN A 148 5.27 -10.35 5.08
CA GLN A 148 4.61 -10.87 6.28
C GLN A 148 3.70 -12.05 5.96
N PHE A 149 2.99 -12.00 4.83
CA PHE A 149 2.15 -13.08 4.33
C PHE A 149 2.96 -14.35 4.04
N GLU A 150 4.07 -14.28 3.28
CA GLU A 150 4.91 -15.47 3.03
C GLU A 150 5.53 -16.04 4.30
N GLY A 151 5.73 -15.18 5.30
CA GLY A 151 6.18 -15.59 6.62
C GLY A 151 5.11 -16.31 7.44
N SER A 152 3.82 -16.11 7.17
CA SER A 152 2.70 -16.75 7.89
C SER A 152 2.63 -18.27 7.65
N GLU A 153 1.82 -18.99 8.42
CA GLU A 153 1.68 -20.46 8.28
C GLU A 153 1.08 -20.89 6.93
N ILE A 154 0.39 -19.97 6.24
CA ILE A 154 -0.20 -20.18 4.91
C ILE A 154 0.84 -19.93 3.81
N GLY A 155 1.91 -19.20 4.13
CA GLY A 155 3.00 -18.89 3.23
C GLY A 155 3.99 -20.05 3.08
N LYS A 156 4.90 -19.92 2.09
CA LYS A 156 5.92 -20.96 1.86
C LYS A 156 7.06 -20.94 2.87
N GLY A 157 7.10 -19.93 3.75
CA GLY A 157 8.02 -19.85 4.88
C GLY A 157 9.00 -18.67 4.83
N ALA A 158 9.82 -18.58 5.87
CA ALA A 158 10.70 -17.42 6.12
C ALA A 158 11.74 -17.16 5.01
N ALA A 159 12.14 -18.19 4.25
CA ALA A 159 13.10 -18.04 3.16
C ALA A 159 12.55 -17.21 2.00
N GLU A 160 11.29 -17.43 1.59
CA GLU A 160 10.66 -16.64 0.53
C GLU A 160 10.36 -15.22 1.01
N ALA A 161 9.94 -15.05 2.27
CA ALA A 161 9.75 -13.73 2.87
C ALA A 161 11.03 -12.88 2.80
N ARG A 162 12.20 -13.47 3.10
CA ARG A 162 13.51 -12.79 2.96
C ARG A 162 13.81 -12.39 1.52
N SER A 163 13.56 -13.29 0.56
CA SER A 163 13.75 -12.98 -0.86
C SER A 163 12.88 -11.80 -1.30
N ILE A 164 11.66 -11.69 -0.80
CA ILE A 164 10.76 -10.57 -1.07
C ILE A 164 11.29 -9.28 -0.47
N PHE A 165 11.77 -9.30 0.79
CA PHE A 165 12.39 -8.12 1.40
C PHE A 165 13.63 -7.66 0.63
N GLU A 166 14.46 -8.58 0.14
CA GLU A 166 15.63 -8.24 -0.68
C GLU A 166 15.23 -7.63 -2.04
N LYS A 167 14.22 -8.21 -2.71
CA LYS A 167 13.67 -7.66 -3.96
C LYS A 167 13.09 -6.26 -3.75
N ALA A 168 12.34 -6.06 -2.67
CA ALA A 168 11.80 -4.76 -2.29
C ALA A 168 12.93 -3.75 -2.02
N TYR A 169 13.97 -4.16 -1.29
CA TYR A 169 15.12 -3.31 -0.98
C TYR A 169 15.87 -2.85 -2.23
N GLY A 170 16.03 -3.73 -3.23
CA GLY A 170 16.63 -3.38 -4.52
C GLY A 170 15.78 -2.41 -5.32
N ARG A 171 14.44 -2.56 -5.30
CA ARG A 171 13.51 -1.70 -6.05
C ARG A 171 13.31 -0.33 -5.41
N LEU A 172 13.39 -0.22 -4.09
CA LEU A 172 13.19 1.02 -3.32
C LEU A 172 14.52 1.74 -3.05
N ARG A 173 15.53 1.61 -3.94
CA ARG A 173 16.83 2.24 -3.73
C ARG A 173 16.74 3.77 -3.73
N ASP A 174 15.90 4.31 -4.61
CA ASP A 174 15.77 5.75 -4.84
C ASP A 174 14.94 6.45 -3.75
N GLU A 175 14.00 5.74 -3.13
CA GLU A 175 13.11 6.27 -2.10
C GLU A 175 13.60 5.96 -0.69
N LYS A 176 14.36 6.89 -0.12
CA LYS A 176 15.03 6.72 1.18
C LYS A 176 14.08 6.48 2.35
N ASP A 177 13.00 7.25 2.46
CA ASP A 177 12.05 7.15 3.58
C ASP A 177 11.30 5.81 3.55
N GLU A 178 10.86 5.42 2.36
CA GLU A 178 10.22 4.15 2.08
C GLU A 178 11.11 2.96 2.42
N ARG A 179 12.41 3.05 2.09
CA ARG A 179 13.42 2.05 2.43
C ARG A 179 13.66 1.92 3.93
N VAL A 180 13.56 3.00 4.72
CA VAL A 180 13.65 2.91 6.19
C VAL A 180 12.49 2.07 6.74
N LEU A 181 11.26 2.35 6.28
CA LEU A 181 10.08 1.62 6.71
C LEU A 181 10.18 0.13 6.40
N LEU A 182 10.69 -0.21 5.21
CA LEU A 182 10.94 -1.59 4.81
C LEU A 182 11.95 -2.29 5.74
N LEU A 183 13.07 -1.62 6.05
CA LEU A 183 14.10 -2.17 6.94
C LEU A 183 13.61 -2.35 8.37
N ASP A 184 12.85 -1.39 8.90
CA ASP A 184 12.25 -1.51 10.22
C ASP A 184 11.29 -2.71 10.28
N ALA A 185 10.48 -2.91 9.24
CA ALA A 185 9.60 -4.06 9.12
C ALA A 185 10.37 -5.39 8.99
N TRP A 186 11.44 -5.43 8.18
CA TRP A 186 12.30 -6.61 8.04
C TRP A 186 12.99 -6.96 9.36
N ARG A 187 13.45 -5.96 10.13
CA ARG A 187 14.01 -6.19 11.46
C ARG A 187 13.00 -6.79 12.43
N VAL A 188 11.75 -6.28 12.43
CA VAL A 188 10.68 -6.85 13.27
C VAL A 188 10.39 -8.29 12.87
N PHE A 189 10.39 -8.59 11.56
CA PHE A 189 10.19 -9.93 11.04
C PHE A 189 11.30 -10.90 11.48
N GLU A 190 12.59 -10.55 11.30
CA GLU A 190 13.71 -11.40 11.72
C GLU A 190 13.80 -11.56 13.23
N LYS A 191 13.38 -10.56 14.02
CA LYS A 191 13.28 -10.72 15.48
C LYS A 191 12.21 -11.73 15.90
N ALA A 192 11.14 -11.85 15.11
CA ALA A 192 10.03 -12.77 15.41
C ALA A 192 10.29 -14.19 14.91
N LYS A 193 10.92 -14.36 13.73
CA LYS A 193 11.04 -15.66 13.03
C LYS A 193 12.47 -16.04 12.61
N GLY A 194 13.45 -15.18 12.86
CA GLY A 194 14.80 -15.30 12.33
C GLY A 194 15.86 -15.68 13.37
N ASP A 195 17.08 -15.83 12.85
CA ASP A 195 18.28 -16.14 13.63
C ASP A 195 19.04 -14.86 13.99
N ALA A 196 19.81 -14.89 15.09
CA ALA A 196 20.61 -13.75 15.55
C ALA A 196 21.56 -13.19 14.46
N ALA A 197 22.10 -14.06 13.61
CA ALA A 197 22.95 -13.67 12.48
C ALA A 197 22.18 -12.90 11.39
N SER A 198 20.92 -13.27 11.13
CA SER A 198 20.06 -12.60 10.15
C SER A 198 19.63 -11.23 10.64
N VAL A 199 19.33 -11.09 11.94
CA VAL A 199 19.04 -9.80 12.56
C VAL A 199 20.24 -8.86 12.43
N GLN A 200 21.45 -9.33 12.73
CA GLN A 200 22.66 -8.52 12.63
C GLN A 200 22.93 -8.01 11.20
N LYS A 201 22.63 -8.83 10.18
CA LYS A 201 22.73 -8.42 8.77
C LYS A 201 21.72 -7.33 8.38
N VAL A 202 20.52 -7.34 8.96
CA VAL A 202 19.53 -6.27 8.73
C VAL A 202 19.94 -5.00 9.49
N GLU A 203 20.46 -5.15 10.71
CA GLU A 203 20.94 -4.03 11.51
C GLU A 203 22.14 -3.31 10.87
N SER A 204 23.04 -4.02 10.21
CA SER A 204 24.15 -3.39 9.48
C SER A 204 23.68 -2.55 8.28
N LYS A 205 22.49 -2.83 7.73
CA LYS A 205 21.91 -2.09 6.60
C LYS A 205 21.09 -0.87 7.03
N MET A 206 20.88 -0.66 8.34
CA MET A 206 20.05 0.46 8.81
C MET A 206 20.69 1.82 8.55
N PRO A 207 19.89 2.82 8.14
CA PRO A 207 20.39 4.15 7.85
C PRO A 207 20.73 4.90 9.13
N ARG A 208 21.73 5.77 9.05
CA ARG A 208 21.99 6.79 10.07
C ARG A 208 21.12 8.00 9.78
N ARG A 209 20.34 8.41 10.77
CA ARG A 209 19.48 9.61 10.69
C ARG A 209 20.32 10.85 10.99
N VAL A 210 20.53 11.70 9.97
CA VAL A 210 21.30 12.94 10.09
C VAL A 210 20.34 14.12 10.00
N LYS A 211 20.49 15.10 10.91
CA LYS A 211 19.73 16.36 10.86
C LYS A 211 20.41 17.29 9.86
N ARG A 212 19.66 17.80 8.88
CA ARG A 212 20.12 18.83 7.95
C ARG A 212 19.13 19.99 7.94
N LYS A 213 19.62 21.18 7.58
CA LYS A 213 18.81 22.39 7.43
C LYS A 213 18.71 22.70 5.95
N ARG A 214 17.49 22.77 5.40
CA ARG A 214 17.25 23.25 4.03
C ARG A 214 16.59 24.62 4.09
N MET A 215 16.92 25.49 3.14
CA MET A 215 16.26 26.78 3.01
C MET A 215 14.88 26.56 2.38
N ARG A 216 13.81 27.02 3.03
CA ARG A 216 12.45 26.93 2.48
C ARG A 216 12.17 28.18 1.64
N THR A 217 11.83 27.97 0.37
CA THR A 217 11.43 29.02 -0.57
C THR A 217 9.95 28.87 -0.92
N ASP A 218 9.23 29.99 -1.03
CA ASP A 218 7.86 30.04 -1.57
C ASP A 218 7.82 29.93 -3.11
N GLU A 219 6.63 29.79 -3.69
CA GLU A 219 6.38 29.79 -5.16
C GLU A 219 6.93 31.05 -5.88
N ASN A 220 7.17 32.15 -5.14
CA ASN A 220 7.77 33.38 -5.66
C ASN A 220 9.27 33.54 -5.30
N GLY A 221 9.93 32.47 -4.84
CA GLY A 221 11.37 32.47 -4.56
C GLY A 221 11.80 33.31 -3.34
N THR A 222 10.86 33.76 -2.51
CA THR A 222 11.16 34.52 -1.30
C THR A 222 11.54 33.58 -0.15
N GLU A 223 12.59 33.94 0.59
CA GLU A 223 13.21 33.12 1.63
C GLU A 223 12.41 33.14 2.94
N LEU A 224 11.75 32.03 3.29
CA LEU A 224 10.89 31.93 4.48
C LEU A 224 11.58 31.35 5.73
N GLY A 225 12.85 30.98 5.62
CA GLY A 225 13.67 30.49 6.73
C GLY A 225 14.14 29.04 6.58
N TRP A 226 14.87 28.57 7.59
CA TRP A 226 15.46 27.23 7.64
C TRP A 226 14.44 26.19 8.12
N GLU A 227 14.16 25.17 7.31
CA GLU A 227 13.40 24.00 7.72
C GLU A 227 14.37 22.86 8.06
N GLU A 228 14.29 22.34 9.30
CA GLU A 228 15.04 21.15 9.71
C GLU A 228 14.40 19.92 9.08
N TYR A 229 15.14 19.20 8.23
CA TYR A 229 14.71 17.93 7.66
C TYR A 229 15.68 16.82 8.06
N PHE A 230 15.15 15.60 8.16
CA PHE A 230 15.97 14.41 8.41
C PHE A 230 16.37 13.79 7.08
N ASP A 231 17.67 13.64 6.85
CA ASP A 231 18.23 12.92 5.70
C ASP A 231 18.72 11.56 6.20
N TYR A 232 18.34 10.49 5.51
CA TYR A 232 18.76 9.13 5.82
C TYR A 232 19.95 8.75 4.95
N HIS A 233 21.04 8.36 5.60
CA HIS A 233 22.24 7.83 4.92
C HIS A 233 22.34 6.33 5.16
N PHE A 234 22.18 5.56 4.09
CA PHE A 234 22.38 4.12 4.09
C PHE A 234 23.88 3.81 3.96
N PRO A 235 24.43 2.89 4.78
CA PRO A 235 25.80 2.42 4.62
C PRO A 235 26.12 1.91 3.21
N ASP A 236 25.20 1.19 2.56
CA ASP A 236 25.38 0.63 1.22
C ASP A 236 25.48 1.68 0.09
N ASP A 237 24.92 2.89 0.28
CA ASP A 237 24.99 3.95 -0.73
C ASP A 237 26.21 4.86 -0.55
N GLN A 238 26.90 4.77 0.59
CA GLN A 238 28.18 5.45 0.76
C GLN A 238 29.21 4.92 -0.24
N ASP A 239 29.18 3.65 -0.61
CA ASP A 239 30.12 3.07 -1.58
C ASP A 239 29.98 3.66 -2.99
N ALA A 240 28.77 4.04 -3.41
CA ALA A 240 28.53 4.72 -4.68
C ALA A 240 28.99 6.19 -4.65
N SER A 241 28.88 6.86 -3.50
CA SER A 241 29.45 8.21 -3.33
C SER A 241 30.98 8.17 -3.14
N ALA A 242 31.50 7.12 -2.51
CA ALA A 242 32.91 6.93 -2.24
C ALA A 242 33.70 6.55 -3.51
N SER A 243 33.09 5.84 -4.46
CA SER A 243 33.70 5.62 -5.79
C SER A 243 33.83 6.92 -6.57
N ASN A 244 32.80 7.77 -6.57
CA ASN A 244 32.85 9.11 -7.19
C ASN A 244 33.89 10.02 -6.52
N LEU A 245 33.99 9.97 -5.18
CA LEU A 245 35.01 10.70 -4.44
C LEU A 245 36.43 10.17 -4.73
N LYS A 246 36.61 8.85 -4.84
CA LYS A 246 37.90 8.23 -5.22
C LYS A 246 38.31 8.61 -6.64
N ILE A 247 37.38 8.64 -7.59
CA ILE A 247 37.63 9.10 -8.97
C ILE A 247 38.09 10.57 -8.96
N LEU A 248 37.42 11.42 -8.18
CA LEU A 248 37.79 12.83 -8.03
C LEU A 248 39.16 13.01 -7.35
N GLU A 249 39.47 12.19 -6.35
CA GLU A 249 40.78 12.18 -5.70
C GLU A 249 41.89 11.69 -6.64
N MET A 250 41.62 10.67 -7.46
CA MET A 250 42.55 10.18 -8.49
C MET A 250 42.78 11.21 -9.59
N ALA A 251 41.73 11.91 -10.04
CA ALA A 251 41.85 13.01 -10.99
C ALA A 251 42.66 14.19 -10.44
N ALA A 252 42.49 14.52 -9.16
CA ALA A 252 43.28 15.54 -8.49
C ALA A 252 44.76 15.15 -8.35
N LYS A 253 45.05 13.86 -8.07
CA LYS A 253 46.42 13.33 -8.04
C LYS A 253 47.08 13.35 -9.41
N TRP A 254 46.35 12.95 -10.46
CA TRP A 254 46.84 13.03 -11.84
C TRP A 254 47.18 14.46 -12.25
N LYS A 255 46.30 15.42 -11.95
CA LYS A 255 46.56 16.85 -12.22
C LYS A 255 47.79 17.37 -11.48
N LYS A 256 48.01 16.94 -10.23
CA LYS A 256 49.22 17.29 -9.46
C LYS A 256 50.49 16.66 -10.04
N GLN A 257 50.43 15.42 -10.51
CA GLN A 257 51.55 14.76 -11.17
C GLN A 257 51.89 15.46 -12.50
N GLN A 258 50.87 15.88 -13.23
CA GLN A 258 51.06 16.61 -14.49
C GLN A 258 51.69 17.98 -14.26
N ALA A 259 51.23 18.72 -13.24
CA ALA A 259 51.84 19.99 -12.85
C ALA A 259 53.30 19.84 -12.36
N ALA A 260 53.64 18.73 -11.69
CA ALA A 260 55.01 18.46 -11.26
C ALA A 260 55.93 18.05 -12.43
N MET A 261 55.40 17.34 -13.44
CA MET A 261 56.15 17.05 -14.67
C MET A 261 56.37 18.31 -15.52
N ASP A 262 55.37 19.21 -15.59
CA ASP A 262 55.50 20.50 -16.28
C ASP A 262 56.47 21.46 -15.55
N GLU A 263 56.65 21.35 -14.23
CA GLU A 263 57.67 22.10 -13.46
C GLU A 263 59.09 21.54 -13.71
N ASP A 264 59.28 20.22 -13.74
CA ASP A 264 60.58 19.58 -14.03
C ASP A 264 61.07 19.86 -15.47
N ASP A 265 60.18 19.85 -16.48
CA ASP A 265 60.52 20.19 -17.87
C ASP A 265 60.85 21.68 -18.06
N SER A 266 60.50 22.56 -17.10
CA SER A 266 60.79 23.99 -17.17
C SER A 266 62.12 24.40 -16.50
N ASP A 267 62.69 23.53 -15.67
CA ASP A 267 63.99 23.74 -15.03
C ASP A 267 65.17 23.22 -15.90
N ASP A 268 64.92 22.28 -16.83
CA ASP A 268 65.95 21.70 -17.73
C ASP A 268 66.32 22.61 -18.93
N ASP A 269 65.57 23.69 -19.17
CA ASP A 269 65.82 24.69 -20.24
C ASP A 269 66.68 25.90 -19.78
N SER A 270 67.27 25.85 -18.57
CA SER A 270 67.96 26.99 -17.94
C SER A 270 69.49 26.88 -17.80
N ASP A 271 70.13 25.82 -18.31
CA ASP A 271 71.57 25.54 -18.10
C ASP A 271 72.45 25.50 -19.39
N ASP A 272 72.03 26.12 -20.49
CA ASP A 272 72.87 26.33 -21.68
C ASP A 272 72.97 27.83 -22.08
N GLU A 273 73.79 28.61 -21.36
CA GLU A 273 74.40 29.89 -21.81
C GLU A 273 75.94 29.87 -21.71
#